data_AF-D4LDW3-F1
#
_entry.id   AF-D4LDW3-F1
#
_cell.length_a   1.000
_cell.length_b   1.000
_cell.length_c   1.000
_cell.angle_alpha   90.00
_cell.angle_beta   90.00
_cell.angle_gamma   90.00
#
_symmetry.space_group_name_H-M   'P 1'
#
loop_
_entity.id
_entity.type
_entity.pdbx_description
1 polymer ?
#
loop_
_entity_poly.entity_id
_entity_poly.type
_entity_poly.pdbx_seq_one_letter_code
_entity_poly.pdbx_strand_id
1 'polypeptide(L)'
;MMQITIGENTYDISTKLGVAVAIEKEFKQSLVNIMQKFDRDAEIEDLLRIICLGASSDERQSIRQNALEHWDFTDLRNAANELLIRLSFSGTSEEVERKLDKREIGEKEKNAIREMLGLPLKPVLTQSNSSEQPIGLG
;
A
#
# COMPACT_ATOMS: atom_id res chain seq x y z
N MET A 1 4.98 10.46 -7.62
CA MET A 1 3.66 11.13 -7.59
C MET A 1 2.63 10.06 -7.88
N MET A 2 1.44 10.21 -7.33
CA MET A 2 0.30 9.30 -7.47
C MET A 2 -0.91 10.16 -7.83
N GLN A 3 -1.79 9.66 -8.69
CA GLN A 3 -3.05 10.34 -9.00
C GLN A 3 -4.21 9.53 -8.46
N ILE A 4 -5.17 10.21 -7.84
CA ILE A 4 -6.43 9.60 -7.40
C ILE A 4 -7.60 10.32 -8.06
N THR A 5 -8.63 9.56 -8.41
CA THR A 5 -9.89 10.11 -8.94
C THR A 5 -11.02 9.83 -7.96
N ILE A 6 -11.72 10.88 -7.54
CA ILE A 6 -12.82 10.84 -6.59
C ILE A 6 -14.02 11.53 -7.22
N GLY A 7 -15.08 10.77 -7.52
CA GLY A 7 -16.17 11.25 -8.34
C GLY A 7 -15.65 11.71 -9.71
N GLU A 8 -15.84 12.99 -10.04
CA GLU A 8 -15.41 13.61 -11.29
C GLU A 8 -14.06 14.36 -11.18
N ASN A 9 -13.44 14.36 -10.01
CA ASN A 9 -12.23 15.14 -9.74
C ASN A 9 -10.99 14.24 -9.67
N THR A 10 -9.88 14.71 -10.24
CA THR A 10 -8.57 14.06 -10.14
C THR A 10 -7.62 14.92 -9.33
N TYR A 11 -6.90 14.30 -8.38
CA TYR A 11 -5.97 14.96 -7.47
C TYR A 11 -4.57 14.37 -7.58
N ASP A 12 -3.55 15.23 -7.47
CA ASP A 12 -2.16 14.81 -7.40
C ASP A 12 -1.73 14.61 -5.95
N ILE A 13 -1.35 13.38 -5.62
CA ILE A 13 -0.86 12.97 -4.31
C ILE A 13 0.66 12.79 -4.37
N SER A 14 1.36 13.55 -3.52
CA SER A 14 2.81 13.53 -3.42
C SER A 14 3.29 12.27 -2.72
N THR A 15 4.27 11.60 -3.34
CA THR A 15 4.94 10.39 -2.82
C THR A 15 6.40 10.67 -2.46
N LYS A 16 6.69 11.90 -2.01
CA LYS A 16 8.06 12.36 -1.67
C LYS A 16 8.39 12.04 -0.21
N LEU A 17 9.69 11.99 0.13
CA LEU A 17 10.17 11.73 1.49
C LEU A 17 9.57 12.68 2.54
N GLY A 18 9.33 13.94 2.20
CA GLY A 18 8.68 14.89 3.11
C GLY A 18 7.28 14.47 3.56
N VAL A 19 6.52 13.77 2.70
CA VAL A 19 5.20 13.23 3.04
C VAL A 19 5.33 12.02 3.96
N ALA A 20 6.29 11.13 3.71
CA ALA A 20 6.58 10.01 4.61
C ALA A 20 6.86 10.51 6.03
N VAL A 21 7.75 11.50 6.16
CA VAL A 21 8.10 12.12 7.45
C VAL A 21 6.88 12.79 8.11
N ALA A 22 6.02 13.44 7.33
CA ALA A 22 4.81 14.07 7.85
C ALA A 22 3.82 13.03 8.41
N ILE A 23 3.62 11.92 7.70
CA ILE A 23 2.78 10.81 8.15
C ILE A 23 3.36 10.18 9.42
N GLU A 24 4.65 9.84 9.46
CA GLU A 24 5.25 9.22 10.65
C GLU A 24 5.17 10.14 11.88
N LYS A 25 5.29 11.46 11.70
CA LYS A 25 5.10 12.45 12.77
C LYS A 25 3.66 12.52 13.26
N GLU A 26 2.70 12.53 12.35
CA GLU A 26 1.27 12.60 12.67
C GLU A 26 0.83 11.38 13.50
N PHE A 27 1.23 10.18 13.07
CA PHE A 27 0.82 8.93 13.69
C PHE A 27 1.77 8.45 14.81
N LYS A 28 2.93 9.11 14.97
CA LYS A 28 4.00 8.74 15.92
C LYS A 28 4.47 7.29 15.78
N GLN A 29 4.44 6.79 14.56
CA GLN A 29 4.75 5.40 14.20
C GLN A 29 5.45 5.37 12.84
N SER A 30 6.24 4.33 12.58
CA SER A 30 6.83 4.14 11.26
C SER A 30 5.77 3.78 10.22
N LEU A 31 6.03 4.05 8.93
CA LEU A 31 5.09 3.68 7.85
C LEU A 31 4.72 2.19 7.87
N VAL A 32 5.68 1.32 8.23
CA VAL A 32 5.47 -0.12 8.34
C VAL A 32 4.43 -0.47 9.41
N ASN A 33 4.53 0.17 10.58
CA ASN A 33 3.61 -0.09 11.68
C ASN A 33 2.22 0.49 11.39
N ILE A 34 2.15 1.62 10.69
CA ILE A 34 0.88 2.20 10.23
C ILE A 34 0.16 1.24 9.28
N MET A 35 0.87 0.69 8.27
CA MET A 35 0.29 -0.30 7.37
C MET A 35 -0.26 -1.52 8.13
N GLN A 36 0.51 -2.06 9.08
CA GLN A 36 0.08 -3.21 9.88
C GLN A 36 -1.12 -2.92 10.79
N LYS A 37 -1.22 -1.68 11.30
CA LYS A 37 -2.39 -1.22 12.07
C LYS A 37 -3.63 -1.26 11.17
N PHE A 38 -3.52 -0.77 9.94
CA PHE A 38 -4.66 -0.63 9.04
C PHE A 38 -5.22 -1.96 8.53
N ASP A 39 -4.43 -3.03 8.58
CA ASP A 39 -4.95 -4.35 8.26
C ASP A 39 -5.93 -4.89 9.30
N ARG A 40 -5.87 -4.38 10.54
CA ARG A 40 -6.72 -4.83 11.66
C ARG A 40 -7.76 -3.80 12.06
N ASP A 41 -7.32 -2.56 12.23
CA ASP A 41 -8.03 -1.50 12.95
C ASP A 41 -7.96 -0.17 12.19
N ALA A 42 -8.17 -0.19 10.87
CA ALA A 42 -8.23 1.04 10.07
C ALA A 42 -9.51 1.84 10.35
N GLU A 43 -9.35 3.09 10.74
CA GLU A 43 -10.44 4.06 10.85
C GLU A 43 -10.49 4.95 9.60
N ILE A 44 -11.70 5.30 9.14
CA ILE A 44 -11.92 6.19 7.97
C ILE A 44 -11.11 7.48 8.10
N GLU A 45 -11.09 8.06 9.29
CA GLU A 45 -10.38 9.30 9.61
C GLU A 45 -8.85 9.17 9.46
N ASP A 46 -8.29 8.03 9.86
CA ASP A 46 -6.86 7.74 9.71
C ASP A 46 -6.49 7.61 8.22
N LEU A 47 -7.31 6.88 7.45
CA LEU A 47 -7.12 6.69 6.01
C LEU A 47 -7.16 8.02 5.26
N LEU A 48 -8.20 8.84 5.53
CA LEU A 48 -8.34 10.17 4.94
C LEU A 48 -7.16 11.09 5.29
N ARG A 49 -6.70 11.03 6.54
CA ARG A 49 -5.59 11.86 7.01
C ARG A 49 -4.30 11.57 6.25
N ILE A 50 -4.00 10.29 5.97
CA ILE A 50 -2.84 9.90 5.18
C ILE A 50 -2.91 10.43 3.76
N ILE A 51 -4.05 10.27 3.09
CA ILE A 51 -4.25 10.78 1.73
C ILE A 51 -4.08 12.30 1.71
N CYS A 52 -4.71 13.01 2.66
CA CYS A 52 -4.62 14.46 2.77
C CYS A 52 -3.20 14.97 3.07
N LEU A 53 -2.38 14.21 3.80
CA LEU A 53 -0.98 14.56 4.04
C LEU A 53 -0.12 14.51 2.76
N GLY A 54 -0.50 13.66 1.80
CA GLY A 54 0.11 13.62 0.47
C GLY A 54 -0.40 14.70 -0.48
N ALA A 55 -1.57 15.26 -0.23
CA ALA A 55 -2.18 16.31 -1.06
C ALA A 55 -1.62 17.72 -0.78
N SER A 56 -1.82 18.61 -1.75
CA SER A 56 -1.63 20.05 -1.57
C SER A 56 -2.58 20.58 -0.48
N SER A 57 -2.20 21.64 0.23
CA SER A 57 -2.99 22.14 1.37
C SER A 57 -4.37 22.65 0.97
N ASP A 58 -4.50 23.19 -0.23
CA ASP A 58 -5.73 23.74 -0.82
C ASP A 58 -6.71 22.66 -1.29
N GLU A 59 -6.23 21.46 -1.61
CA GLU A 59 -7.09 20.35 -2.05
C GLU A 59 -7.62 19.49 -0.89
N ARG A 60 -7.00 19.53 0.30
CA ARG A 60 -7.32 18.61 1.42
C ARG A 60 -8.79 18.58 1.79
N GLN A 61 -9.44 19.75 1.85
CA GLN A 61 -10.86 19.81 2.21
C GLN A 61 -11.73 19.19 1.11
N SER A 62 -11.43 19.45 -0.16
CA SER A 62 -12.16 18.90 -1.30
C SER A 62 -11.99 17.38 -1.37
N ILE A 63 -10.77 16.86 -1.22
CA ILE A 63 -10.48 15.43 -1.17
C ILE A 63 -11.31 14.76 -0.06
N ARG A 64 -11.33 15.36 1.14
CA ARG A 64 -12.06 14.79 2.28
C ARG A 64 -13.56 14.71 2.01
N GLN A 65 -14.16 15.79 1.50
CA GLN A 65 -15.59 15.82 1.19
C GLN A 65 -15.93 14.81 0.10
N ASN A 66 -15.23 14.87 -1.03
CA ASN A 66 -15.49 13.99 -2.17
C ASN A 66 -15.28 12.51 -1.81
N ALA A 67 -14.28 12.19 -1.00
CA ALA A 67 -14.05 10.81 -0.58
C ALA A 67 -15.20 10.29 0.30
N LEU A 68 -15.70 11.10 1.25
CA LEU A 68 -16.82 10.71 2.09
C LEU A 68 -18.14 10.58 1.31
N GLU A 69 -18.29 11.27 0.19
CA GLU A 69 -19.48 11.23 -0.65
C GLU A 69 -19.45 10.11 -1.70
N HIS A 70 -18.27 9.79 -2.24
CA HIS A 70 -18.15 8.92 -3.43
C HIS A 70 -17.40 7.62 -3.22
N TRP A 71 -16.58 7.51 -2.17
CA TRP A 71 -15.77 6.32 -1.93
C TRP A 71 -16.34 5.48 -0.81
N ASP A 72 -16.22 4.17 -0.96
CA ASP A 72 -16.45 3.26 0.15
C ASP A 72 -15.17 3.08 1.00
N PHE A 73 -15.27 2.26 2.04
CA PHE A 73 -14.13 1.98 2.91
C PHE A 73 -12.98 1.28 2.17
N THR A 74 -13.28 0.43 1.19
CA THR A 74 -12.29 -0.31 0.40
C THR A 74 -11.50 0.65 -0.47
N ASP A 75 -12.17 1.59 -1.14
CA ASP A 75 -11.53 2.61 -1.97
C ASP A 75 -10.54 3.45 -1.14
N LEU A 76 -10.99 3.93 0.03
CA LEU A 76 -10.15 4.68 0.97
C LEU A 76 -8.94 3.89 1.44
N ARG A 77 -9.16 2.63 1.83
CA ARG A 77 -8.09 1.75 2.30
C ARG A 77 -7.07 1.49 1.19
N ASN A 78 -7.54 1.23 -0.02
CA ASN A 78 -6.67 0.97 -1.17
C ASN A 78 -5.83 2.21 -1.51
N ALA A 79 -6.43 3.39 -1.59
CA ALA A 79 -5.71 4.63 -1.87
C ALA A 79 -4.67 4.97 -0.80
N ALA A 80 -5.03 4.83 0.48
CA ALA A 80 -4.09 5.05 1.59
C ALA A 80 -2.93 4.02 1.58
N ASN A 81 -3.24 2.74 1.35
CA ASN A 81 -2.22 1.68 1.29
C ASN A 81 -1.28 1.87 0.11
N GLU A 82 -1.78 2.22 -1.07
CA GLU A 82 -0.94 2.51 -2.23
C GLU A 82 0.01 3.68 -1.92
N LEU A 83 -0.49 4.76 -1.30
CA LEU A 83 0.36 5.87 -0.88
C LEU A 83 1.46 5.42 0.09
N LEU A 84 1.12 4.66 1.13
CA LEU A 84 2.07 4.14 2.11
C LEU A 84 3.13 3.23 1.46
N ILE A 85 2.73 2.40 0.49
CA ILE A 85 3.63 1.53 -0.27
C ILE A 85 4.59 2.35 -1.11
N ARG A 86 4.10 3.32 -1.88
CA ARG A 86 4.94 4.21 -2.70
C ARG A 86 5.93 5.01 -1.87
N LEU A 87 5.55 5.39 -0.65
CA LEU A 87 6.44 6.07 0.29
C LEU A 87 7.49 5.12 0.90
N SER A 88 7.10 3.88 1.19
CA SER A 88 7.98 2.86 1.79
C SER A 88 9.00 2.30 0.79
N PHE A 89 8.63 2.21 -0.49
CA PHE A 89 9.39 1.57 -1.54
C PHE A 89 9.79 2.56 -2.64
N SER A 90 10.56 3.58 -2.24
CA SER A 90 11.25 4.49 -3.17
C SER A 90 12.62 3.96 -3.58
N GLY A 91 13.12 4.40 -4.74
CA GLY A 91 14.44 4.03 -5.26
C GLY A 91 14.37 3.41 -6.65
N THR A 92 15.49 2.87 -7.13
CA THR A 92 15.54 2.05 -8.35
C THR A 92 14.80 0.72 -8.15
N SER A 93 14.45 0.04 -9.24
CA SER A 93 13.84 -1.29 -9.18
C SER A 93 14.66 -2.27 -8.33
N GLU A 94 15.99 -2.24 -8.41
CA GLU A 94 16.88 -3.09 -7.61
C GLU A 94 16.88 -2.71 -6.13
N GLU A 95 16.74 -1.42 -5.80
CA GLU A 95 16.60 -0.97 -4.41
C GLU A 95 15.28 -1.42 -3.81
N VAL A 96 14.19 -1.31 -4.58
CA VAL A 96 12.86 -1.76 -4.17
C VAL A 96 12.83 -3.26 -3.99
N GLU A 97 13.37 -4.04 -4.92
CA GLU A 97 13.47 -5.50 -4.80
C GLU A 97 14.25 -5.92 -3.55
N ARG A 98 15.39 -5.28 -3.27
CA ARG A 98 16.15 -5.53 -2.03
C ARG A 98 15.36 -5.21 -0.76
N LYS A 99 14.45 -4.23 -0.80
CA LYS A 99 13.56 -3.92 0.33
C LYS A 99 12.45 -4.97 0.47
N LEU A 100 11.90 -5.44 -0.64
CA LEU A 100 10.88 -6.50 -0.66
C LEU A 100 11.43 -7.84 -0.17
N ASP A 101 12.66 -8.19 -0.56
CA ASP A 101 13.30 -9.44 -0.14
C ASP A 101 13.60 -9.47 1.36
N LYS A 102 13.76 -8.32 2.01
CA LYS A 102 13.93 -8.20 3.46
C LYS A 102 12.62 -8.30 4.24
N ARG A 103 11.46 -8.24 3.56
CA ARG A 103 10.16 -8.34 4.23
C ARG A 103 9.78 -9.81 4.43
N GLU A 104 9.36 -10.12 5.66
CA GLU A 104 8.83 -11.44 6.03
C GLU A 104 7.36 -11.60 5.60
N ILE A 105 7.10 -11.44 4.30
CA ILE A 105 5.79 -11.61 3.67
C ILE A 105 5.88 -12.59 2.49
N GLY A 106 4.76 -13.24 2.14
CA GLY A 106 4.73 -14.22 1.06
C GLY A 106 4.90 -13.61 -0.34
N GLU A 107 5.35 -14.38 -1.33
CA GLU A 107 5.53 -13.88 -2.71
C GLU A 107 4.24 -13.34 -3.33
N LYS A 108 3.06 -13.87 -2.94
CA LYS A 108 1.77 -13.32 -3.37
C LYS A 108 1.62 -11.86 -2.95
N GLU A 109 1.98 -11.54 -1.72
CA GLU A 109 1.88 -10.19 -1.16
C GLU A 109 2.97 -9.27 -1.71
N LYS A 110 4.19 -9.79 -1.88
CA LYS A 110 5.25 -9.04 -2.59
C LYS A 110 4.85 -8.70 -4.02
N ASN A 111 4.17 -9.61 -4.72
CA ASN A 111 3.68 -9.36 -6.08
C ASN A 111 2.57 -8.31 -6.12
N ALA A 112 1.67 -8.26 -5.13
CA ALA A 112 0.72 -7.17 -5.03
C ALA A 112 1.43 -5.81 -4.87
N ILE A 113 2.50 -5.75 -4.06
CA ILE A 113 3.32 -4.54 -3.95
C ILE A 113 4.02 -4.21 -5.27
N ARG A 114 4.57 -5.21 -5.98
CA ARG A 114 5.20 -5.01 -7.30
C ARG A 114 4.22 -4.43 -8.30
N GLU A 115 3.00 -4.96 -8.37
CA GLU A 115 1.95 -4.46 -9.25
C GLU A 115 1.64 -2.98 -8.99
N MET A 116 1.45 -2.61 -7.71
CA MET A 116 1.22 -1.21 -7.32
C MET A 116 2.39 -0.27 -7.68
N LEU A 117 3.61 -0.81 -7.69
CA LEU A 117 4.83 -0.07 -8.03
C LEU A 117 5.18 -0.14 -9.52
N GLY A 118 4.42 -0.86 -10.35
CA GLY A 118 4.70 -1.07 -11.78
C GLY A 118 5.93 -1.93 -12.05
N LEU A 119 6.28 -2.84 -11.12
CA LEU A 119 7.42 -3.75 -11.24
C LEU A 119 7.00 -5.12 -11.80
N PRO A 120 7.93 -5.85 -12.48
CA PRO A 120 7.65 -7.19 -12.98
C PRO A 120 7.32 -8.19 -11.87
N LEU A 121 6.25 -8.96 -12.03
CA LEU A 121 5.85 -9.99 -11.07
C LEU A 121 6.84 -11.17 -11.06
N LYS A 122 7.05 -11.78 -9.89
CA LYS A 122 7.84 -13.01 -9.74
C LYS A 122 6.95 -14.26 -9.64
N PRO A 123 7.40 -15.43 -10.08
CA PRO A 123 6.62 -16.66 -9.96
C PRO A 123 6.32 -17.00 -8.50
N VAL A 124 5.06 -17.33 -8.19
CA VAL A 124 4.67 -17.88 -6.89
C VAL A 124 4.87 -19.38 -6.95
N LEU A 125 5.91 -19.90 -6.31
CA LEU A 125 6.10 -21.35 -6.17
C LEU A 125 5.04 -21.89 -5.20
N THR A 126 3.96 -22.45 -5.74
CA THR A 126 3.10 -23.33 -4.95
C THR A 126 3.87 -24.62 -4.70
N GLN A 127 4.20 -24.93 -3.44
CA GLN A 127 4.65 -26.28 -3.11
C GLN A 127 3.49 -27.24 -3.40
N SER A 128 3.53 -27.91 -4.55
CA SER A 128 2.70 -29.08 -4.81
C SER A 128 3.20 -30.17 -3.85
N ASN A 129 2.40 -30.49 -2.83
CA ASN A 129 2.62 -31.67 -2.00
C ASN A 129 2.44 -32.92 -2.88
N SER A 130 3.53 -33.44 -3.45
CA SER A 130 3.58 -34.82 -3.96
C SER A 130 3.92 -35.75 -2.80
N SER A 131 2.91 -36.05 -1.99
CA SER A 131 2.93 -37.17 -1.05
C SER A 131 2.49 -38.44 -1.79
N GLU A 132 3.31 -38.94 -2.72
CA GLU A 132 3.16 -40.32 -3.18
C GLU A 132 3.86 -41.23 -2.16
N GLN A 133 3.10 -41.72 -1.19
CA GLN A 133 3.53 -42.88 -0.42
C GLN A 133 3.43 -44.13 -1.31
N PRO A 134 4.47 -44.97 -1.41
CA PRO A 134 4.34 -46.24 -2.10
C PRO A 134 3.43 -47.15 -1.28
N ILE A 135 2.30 -47.55 -1.87
CA ILE A 135 1.47 -48.63 -1.34
C ILE A 135 2.27 -49.92 -1.54
N GLY A 136 2.88 -50.40 -0.46
CA GLY A 136 3.41 -51.75 -0.41
C GLY A 136 2.26 -52.74 -0.54
N LEU A 137 2.31 -53.59 -1.56
CA LEU A 137 1.45 -54.76 -1.70
C LEU A 137 2.32 -55.99 -1.92
N GLY A 138 2.17 -56.95 -0.99
CA GLY A 138 2.20 -58.39 -1.26
C GLY A 138 3.57 -59.04 -1.39
#